data_AF-A0A3B9KQU4-F1
#
_entry.id   AF-A0A3B9KQU4-F1
#
_cell.length_a   1.000
_cell.length_b   1.000
_cell.length_c   1.000
_cell.angle_alpha   90.00
_cell.angle_beta   90.00
_cell.angle_gamma   90.00
#
_symmetry.space_group_name_H-M   'P 1'
#
loop_
_entity.id
_entity.type
_entity.pdbx_description
1 polymer ?
#
loop_
_entity_poly.entity_id
_entity_poly.type
_entity_poly.pdbx_seq_one_letter_code
_entity_poly.pdbx_strand_id
1 'polypeptide(L)'
;WGEFMKFSGNEAGAKYYYFNGGIWPQGNAWYAMALIANGEKAKAAEFINTTMSLHGIMEGPNGQPAYYEVRNANKENPAEYGTVDKPQFLWAGAWYLNCLYQLYGVADNGWNIALDPFLMEKQEDFSFTLYVNGNPLLIHLKGSGTVIGDIKFGNSVVNTAVFPKSLQEMKTVTVVLGKTPESPILLSTQSVLESCRFDNNQFRLSLKAYPGHECESVMISPTIPESITYNGSPFSGLWSFENRGGYYTISIHTVHTANADELVVNF
;
A
#
# COMPACT_ATOMS: atom_id res chain seq x y z
N TRP A 1 5.10 -26.00 -28.18
CA TRP A 1 4.53 -24.95 -27.31
C TRP A 1 3.59 -23.96 -28.02
N GLY A 2 3.57 -23.87 -29.36
CA GLY A 2 2.74 -22.87 -30.08
C GLY A 2 1.37 -23.32 -30.62
N GLU A 3 0.96 -24.59 -30.45
CA GLU A 3 -0.34 -25.09 -30.97
C GLU A 3 -1.43 -25.22 -29.91
N PHE A 4 -1.09 -25.38 -28.63
CA PHE A 4 -2.08 -25.48 -27.53
C PHE A 4 -2.60 -24.12 -27.04
N MET A 5 -1.97 -23.01 -27.44
CA MET A 5 -2.29 -21.66 -26.97
C MET A 5 -2.99 -20.80 -28.04
N LYS A 6 -3.43 -21.40 -29.15
CA LYS A 6 -4.20 -20.68 -30.19
C LYS A 6 -5.69 -20.89 -29.93
N PHE A 7 -6.41 -19.79 -29.77
CA PHE A 7 -7.88 -19.82 -29.76
C PHE A 7 -8.39 -20.36 -31.09
N SER A 8 -9.34 -21.31 -31.05
CA SER A 8 -9.91 -21.89 -32.26
C SER A 8 -10.98 -20.95 -32.83
N GLY A 9 -10.90 -20.66 -34.13
CA GLY A 9 -11.87 -19.77 -34.80
C GLY A 9 -11.99 -18.40 -34.13
N ASN A 10 -13.20 -18.06 -33.67
CA ASN A 10 -13.54 -16.77 -33.05
C ASN A 10 -13.74 -16.86 -31.52
N GLU A 11 -13.19 -17.89 -30.87
CA GLU A 11 -13.37 -18.12 -29.42
C GLU A 11 -12.91 -16.94 -28.54
N ALA A 12 -11.89 -16.19 -28.98
CA ALA A 12 -11.38 -15.02 -28.28
C ALA A 12 -11.91 -13.68 -28.84
N GLY A 13 -12.83 -13.72 -29.81
CA GLY A 13 -13.30 -12.54 -30.53
C GLY A 13 -12.41 -12.15 -31.72
N ALA A 14 -12.95 -11.26 -32.56
CA ALA A 14 -12.21 -10.70 -33.68
C ALA A 14 -11.08 -9.80 -33.19
N LYS A 15 -10.13 -9.46 -34.06
CA LYS A 15 -9.04 -8.53 -33.72
C LYS A 15 -9.61 -7.25 -33.09
N TYR A 16 -9.05 -6.85 -31.94
CA TYR A 16 -9.45 -5.71 -31.11
C TYR A 16 -10.71 -5.90 -30.24
N TYR A 17 -11.35 -7.08 -30.29
CA TYR A 17 -12.52 -7.44 -29.48
C TYR A 17 -12.16 -8.48 -28.41
N TYR A 18 -12.91 -8.48 -27.33
CA TYR A 18 -12.88 -9.43 -26.23
C TYR A 18 -11.44 -9.79 -25.77
N PHE A 19 -11.08 -11.07 -25.75
CA PHE A 19 -9.73 -11.52 -25.38
C PHE A 19 -8.69 -11.29 -26.48
N ASN A 20 -9.11 -11.04 -27.73
CA ASN A 20 -8.24 -10.81 -28.88
C ASN A 20 -7.86 -9.33 -29.02
N GLY A 21 -7.29 -8.77 -27.96
CA GLY A 21 -6.73 -7.42 -27.92
C GLY A 21 -7.72 -6.32 -27.57
N GLY A 22 -8.92 -6.63 -27.04
CA GLY A 22 -9.80 -5.64 -26.44
C GLY A 22 -9.16 -4.95 -25.22
N ILE A 23 -9.64 -3.76 -24.87
CA ILE A 23 -9.23 -3.07 -23.64
C ILE A 23 -10.09 -3.59 -22.49
N TRP A 24 -9.39 -4.13 -21.48
CA TRP A 24 -10.00 -4.66 -20.27
C TRP A 24 -9.78 -3.68 -19.12
N PRO A 25 -10.83 -2.98 -18.63
CA PRO A 25 -10.72 -2.06 -17.51
C PRO A 25 -10.11 -2.70 -16.26
N GLN A 26 -10.33 -3.99 -16.02
CA GLN A 26 -9.67 -4.74 -14.95
C GLN A 26 -8.15 -4.90 -15.16
N GLY A 27 -7.71 -5.07 -16.42
CA GLY A 27 -6.28 -5.08 -16.76
C GLY A 27 -5.59 -3.75 -16.44
N ASN A 28 -6.30 -2.63 -16.62
CA ASN A 28 -5.79 -1.31 -16.23
C ASN A 28 -5.53 -1.24 -14.71
N ALA A 29 -6.46 -1.74 -13.89
CA ALA A 29 -6.27 -1.78 -12.45
C ALA A 29 -5.10 -2.68 -12.02
N TRP A 30 -4.95 -3.85 -12.66
CA TRP A 30 -3.80 -4.72 -12.43
C TRP A 30 -2.48 -4.06 -12.79
N TYR A 31 -2.45 -3.33 -13.90
CA TYR A 31 -1.28 -2.55 -14.29
C TYR A 31 -0.95 -1.46 -13.27
N ALA A 32 -1.95 -0.70 -12.81
CA ALA A 32 -1.77 0.32 -11.78
C ALA A 32 -1.22 -0.27 -10.47
N MET A 33 -1.77 -1.39 -10.01
CA MET A 33 -1.27 -2.08 -8.81
C MET A 33 0.16 -2.61 -9.00
N ALA A 34 0.52 -3.11 -10.18
CA ALA A 34 1.89 -3.53 -10.47
C ALA A 34 2.88 -2.36 -10.40
N LEU A 35 2.50 -1.18 -10.91
CA LEU A 35 3.29 0.04 -10.75
C LEU A 35 3.45 0.40 -9.27
N ILE A 36 2.38 0.34 -8.47
CA ILE A 36 2.43 0.62 -7.02
C ILE A 36 3.37 -0.36 -6.31
N ALA A 37 3.24 -1.67 -6.59
CA ALA A 37 4.06 -2.71 -6.00
C ALA A 37 5.55 -2.58 -6.34
N ASN A 38 5.87 -2.02 -7.52
CA ASN A 38 7.25 -1.73 -7.94
C ASN A 38 7.78 -0.39 -7.42
N GLY A 39 7.02 0.32 -6.57
CA GLY A 39 7.41 1.64 -6.05
C GLY A 39 7.20 2.80 -7.02
N GLU A 40 6.58 2.55 -8.19
CA GLU A 40 6.32 3.56 -9.23
C GLU A 40 4.99 4.31 -8.99
N LYS A 41 4.73 4.70 -7.73
CA LYS A 41 3.45 5.31 -7.30
C LYS A 41 3.05 6.55 -8.10
N ALA A 42 4.02 7.40 -8.48
CA ALA A 42 3.74 8.58 -9.31
C ALA A 42 3.21 8.20 -10.71
N LYS A 43 3.81 7.18 -11.35
CA LYS A 43 3.33 6.68 -12.63
C LYS A 43 1.98 6.00 -12.50
N ALA A 44 1.75 5.28 -11.40
CA ALA A 44 0.44 4.70 -11.10
C ALA A 44 -0.63 5.79 -10.96
N ALA A 45 -0.34 6.88 -10.25
CA ALA A 45 -1.26 7.99 -10.09
C ALA A 45 -1.57 8.70 -11.42
N GLU A 46 -0.56 8.94 -12.26
CA GLU A 46 -0.76 9.48 -13.61
C GLU A 46 -1.63 8.55 -14.47
N PHE A 47 -1.33 7.25 -14.45
CA PHE A 47 -2.11 6.26 -15.18
C PHE A 47 -3.58 6.21 -14.71
N ILE A 48 -3.83 6.20 -13.39
CA ILE A 48 -5.18 6.23 -12.82
C ILE A 48 -5.88 7.53 -13.21
N ASN A 49 -5.21 8.68 -13.15
CA ASN A 49 -5.80 9.96 -13.50
C ASN A 49 -6.22 10.01 -14.99
N THR A 50 -5.36 9.54 -15.89
CA THR A 50 -5.60 9.55 -17.34
C THR A 50 -6.57 8.47 -17.80
N THR A 51 -6.60 7.33 -17.13
CA THR A 51 -7.23 6.10 -17.65
C THR A 51 -8.32 5.55 -16.73
N MET A 52 -8.55 6.08 -15.53
CA MET A 52 -9.54 5.51 -14.59
C MET A 52 -10.40 6.58 -13.89
N SER A 53 -10.03 7.85 -13.99
CA SER A 53 -10.81 8.97 -13.43
C SER A 53 -12.00 9.35 -14.32
N LEU A 54 -13.00 10.04 -13.77
CA LEU A 54 -14.12 10.58 -14.56
C LEU A 54 -13.65 11.47 -15.72
N HIS A 55 -12.60 12.26 -15.51
CA HIS A 55 -12.05 13.13 -16.55
C HIS A 55 -11.34 12.33 -17.63
N GLY A 56 -10.47 11.39 -17.25
CA GLY A 56 -9.82 10.47 -18.19
C GLY A 56 -10.84 9.65 -18.99
N ILE A 57 -11.94 9.26 -18.34
CA ILE A 57 -13.11 8.66 -18.97
C ILE A 57 -13.70 9.60 -20.02
N MET A 58 -14.09 10.81 -19.62
CA MET A 58 -14.77 11.76 -20.49
C MET A 58 -13.94 12.22 -21.69
N GLU A 59 -12.64 12.44 -21.49
CA GLU A 59 -11.71 12.88 -22.53
C GLU A 59 -11.15 11.70 -23.36
N GLY A 60 -11.29 10.49 -22.83
CA GLY A 60 -10.91 9.26 -23.49
C GLY A 60 -11.82 8.91 -24.68
N PRO A 61 -11.34 8.04 -25.57
CA PRO A 61 -12.10 7.55 -26.72
C PRO A 61 -13.42 6.91 -26.26
N ASN A 62 -14.56 7.44 -26.73
CA ASN A 62 -15.90 6.94 -26.38
C ASN A 62 -16.14 6.76 -24.86
N GLY A 63 -15.60 7.64 -24.03
CA GLY A 63 -15.91 7.62 -22.59
C GLY A 63 -15.21 6.48 -21.83
N GLN A 64 -13.91 6.26 -22.03
CA GLN A 64 -13.19 5.09 -21.49
C GLN A 64 -12.36 5.37 -20.24
N PRO A 65 -12.48 4.55 -19.16
CA PRO A 65 -13.35 3.37 -18.95
C PRO A 65 -14.65 3.65 -18.19
N ALA A 66 -15.80 3.46 -18.84
CA ALA A 66 -17.02 3.12 -18.09
C ALA A 66 -16.98 1.66 -17.59
N TYR A 67 -17.77 1.34 -16.57
CA TYR A 67 -17.87 0.05 -15.84
C TYR A 67 -18.19 -1.22 -16.67
N TYR A 68 -18.07 -1.19 -17.98
CA TYR A 68 -18.27 -2.32 -18.88
C TYR A 68 -17.02 -3.21 -18.98
N GLU A 69 -17.24 -4.50 -19.26
CA GLU A 69 -16.21 -5.53 -19.20
C GLU A 69 -15.10 -5.42 -20.25
N VAL A 70 -15.46 -5.16 -21.52
CA VAL A 70 -14.46 -4.96 -22.59
C VAL A 70 -14.87 -3.80 -23.48
N ARG A 71 -13.85 -3.07 -23.95
CA ARG A 71 -13.95 -2.02 -24.95
C ARG A 71 -13.11 -2.36 -26.17
N ASN A 72 -13.57 -1.95 -27.34
CA ASN A 72 -12.84 -2.17 -28.58
C ASN A 72 -11.52 -1.36 -28.59
N ALA A 73 -10.41 -1.99 -28.95
CA ALA A 73 -9.07 -1.39 -28.93
C ALA A 73 -8.57 -0.87 -30.30
N ASN A 74 -9.45 -0.82 -31.31
CA ASN A 74 -9.11 -0.47 -32.69
C ASN A 74 -8.79 1.02 -32.84
N LYS A 75 -7.58 1.42 -32.44
CA LYS A 75 -7.07 2.79 -32.55
C LYS A 75 -7.02 3.30 -33.99
N GLU A 76 -7.04 2.40 -34.98
CA GLU A 76 -7.02 2.74 -36.41
C GLU A 76 -8.39 3.25 -36.88
N ASN A 77 -9.49 2.95 -36.15
CA ASN A 77 -10.83 3.44 -36.44
C ASN A 77 -11.44 4.18 -35.23
N PRO A 78 -11.40 5.53 -35.21
CA PRO A 78 -11.96 6.32 -34.11
C PRO A 78 -13.45 6.08 -33.84
N ALA A 79 -14.24 5.64 -34.83
CA ALA A 79 -15.65 5.33 -34.64
C ALA A 79 -15.88 4.02 -33.85
N GLU A 80 -14.91 3.11 -33.89
CA GLU A 80 -14.95 1.84 -33.15
C GLU A 80 -14.15 1.91 -31.85
N TYR A 81 -13.07 2.67 -31.81
CA TYR A 81 -12.16 2.72 -30.66
C TYR A 81 -12.89 3.13 -29.39
N GLY A 82 -12.85 2.27 -28.38
CA GLY A 82 -13.51 2.50 -27.09
C GLY A 82 -15.01 2.31 -27.06
N THR A 83 -15.64 1.88 -28.15
CA THR A 83 -17.03 1.39 -28.10
C THR A 83 -17.17 0.22 -27.12
N VAL A 84 -18.35 0.09 -26.53
CA VAL A 84 -18.67 -1.05 -25.64
C VAL A 84 -18.74 -2.30 -26.50
N ASP A 85 -17.81 -3.22 -26.25
CA ASP A 85 -17.80 -4.55 -26.88
C ASP A 85 -18.69 -5.51 -26.08
N LYS A 86 -18.42 -5.64 -24.78
CA LYS A 86 -19.20 -6.48 -23.89
C LYS A 86 -19.94 -5.63 -22.84
N PRO A 87 -21.28 -5.50 -22.92
CA PRO A 87 -22.04 -4.59 -22.05
C PRO A 87 -22.32 -5.15 -20.65
N GLN A 88 -21.65 -6.23 -20.25
CA GLN A 88 -21.74 -6.75 -18.88
C GLN A 88 -20.97 -5.83 -17.93
N PHE A 89 -21.56 -5.55 -16.76
CA PHE A 89 -20.89 -4.78 -15.71
C PHE A 89 -19.76 -5.61 -15.10
N LEU A 90 -18.55 -5.04 -15.08
CA LEU A 90 -17.36 -5.74 -14.64
C LEU A 90 -17.14 -5.61 -13.12
N TRP A 91 -16.46 -6.60 -12.56
CA TRP A 91 -15.82 -6.59 -11.25
C TRP A 91 -14.71 -5.52 -11.06
N ALA A 92 -14.41 -4.68 -12.07
CA ALA A 92 -13.37 -3.65 -11.99
C ALA A 92 -13.63 -2.60 -10.91
N GLY A 93 -14.88 -2.34 -10.52
CA GLY A 93 -15.19 -1.32 -9.50
C GLY A 93 -14.45 -1.56 -8.18
N ALA A 94 -14.41 -2.82 -7.71
CA ALA A 94 -13.67 -3.18 -6.51
C ALA A 94 -12.15 -2.98 -6.70
N TRP A 95 -11.63 -3.34 -7.87
CA TRP A 95 -10.21 -3.14 -8.19
C TRP A 95 -9.81 -1.67 -8.28
N TYR A 96 -10.71 -0.79 -8.74
CA TYR A 96 -10.44 0.64 -8.85
C TYR A 96 -10.34 1.28 -7.47
N LEU A 97 -11.27 0.90 -6.59
CA LEU A 97 -11.20 1.29 -5.17
C LEU A 97 -9.93 0.75 -4.52
N ASN A 98 -9.54 -0.49 -4.80
CA ASN A 98 -8.30 -1.06 -4.27
C ASN A 98 -7.04 -0.33 -4.79
N CYS A 99 -7.03 0.12 -6.06
CA CYS A 99 -5.93 0.94 -6.58
C CYS A 99 -5.79 2.25 -5.80
N LEU A 100 -6.90 2.94 -5.52
CA LEU A 100 -6.88 4.18 -4.74
C LEU A 100 -6.46 3.93 -3.29
N TYR A 101 -6.95 2.82 -2.70
CA TYR A 101 -6.60 2.39 -1.35
C TYR A 101 -5.09 2.17 -1.19
N GLN A 102 -4.48 1.43 -2.10
CA GLN A 102 -3.03 1.17 -2.07
C GLN A 102 -2.20 2.37 -2.52
N LEU A 103 -2.68 3.16 -3.48
CA LEU A 103 -1.96 4.34 -3.97
C LEU A 103 -1.80 5.40 -2.88
N TYR A 104 -2.88 5.75 -2.19
CA TYR A 104 -2.87 6.79 -1.15
C TYR A 104 -2.45 6.28 0.22
N GLY A 105 -1.91 5.07 0.25
CA GLY A 105 -1.04 4.65 1.32
C GLY A 105 -1.72 3.91 2.44
N VAL A 106 -2.54 2.93 2.08
CA VAL A 106 -2.88 1.85 2.98
C VAL A 106 -2.19 0.58 2.48
N ALA A 107 -1.42 -0.04 3.37
CA ALA A 107 -0.80 -1.34 3.16
C ALA A 107 -1.37 -2.30 4.19
N ASP A 108 -1.73 -3.52 3.78
CA ASP A 108 -2.22 -4.54 4.68
C ASP A 108 -1.49 -5.87 4.47
N ASN A 109 -1.49 -6.68 5.52
CA ASN A 109 -1.06 -8.06 5.45
C ASN A 109 -2.06 -8.92 6.22
N GLY A 110 -1.81 -10.23 6.29
CA GLY A 110 -2.71 -11.17 6.98
C GLY A 110 -2.91 -10.88 8.48
N TRP A 111 -2.16 -9.93 9.06
CA TRP A 111 -2.14 -9.63 10.49
C TRP A 111 -2.55 -8.20 10.84
N ASN A 112 -2.24 -7.20 10.00
CA ASN A 112 -2.42 -5.79 10.32
C ASN A 112 -2.79 -4.94 9.09
N ILE A 113 -3.36 -3.77 9.40
CA ILE A 113 -3.47 -2.63 8.48
C ILE A 113 -2.39 -1.62 8.89
N ALA A 114 -1.70 -1.05 7.92
CA ALA A 114 -0.65 -0.05 8.07
C ALA A 114 -0.81 1.09 7.06
N LEU A 115 -0.12 2.20 7.33
CA LEU A 115 -0.05 3.33 6.41
C LEU A 115 1.26 3.30 5.62
N ASP A 116 1.16 3.50 4.32
CA ASP A 116 2.27 3.65 3.36
C ASP A 116 2.05 4.92 2.50
N PRO A 117 1.99 6.09 3.15
CA PRO A 117 1.45 7.33 2.59
C PRO A 117 2.22 7.80 1.35
N PHE A 118 1.48 8.38 0.41
CA PHE A 118 2.01 8.97 -0.80
C PHE A 118 1.22 10.23 -1.17
N LEU A 119 1.94 11.28 -1.55
CA LEU A 119 1.39 12.49 -2.15
C LEU A 119 2.08 12.71 -3.50
N MET A 120 1.30 13.09 -4.52
CA MET A 120 1.86 13.45 -5.82
C MET A 120 2.68 14.74 -5.73
N GLU A 121 3.55 14.96 -6.73
CA GLU A 121 4.25 16.23 -6.86
C GLU A 121 3.23 17.39 -6.94
N LYS A 122 3.43 18.42 -6.11
CA LYS A 122 2.52 19.59 -5.95
C LYS A 122 1.21 19.33 -5.22
N GLN A 123 0.95 18.11 -4.75
CA GLN A 123 -0.17 17.83 -3.87
C GLN A 123 0.23 18.19 -2.43
N GLU A 124 -0.36 19.26 -1.87
CA GLU A 124 -0.02 19.75 -0.52
C GLU A 124 -0.63 18.89 0.59
N ASP A 125 -1.85 18.41 0.38
CA ASP A 125 -2.57 17.57 1.31
C ASP A 125 -3.46 16.52 0.60
N PHE A 126 -3.84 15.52 1.38
CA PHE A 126 -4.85 14.53 1.01
C PHE A 126 -5.56 14.06 2.27
N SER A 127 -6.86 13.78 2.19
CA SER A 127 -7.60 13.22 3.31
C SER A 127 -8.55 12.14 2.86
N PHE A 128 -8.66 11.08 3.65
CA PHE A 128 -9.59 9.98 3.43
C PHE A 128 -10.04 9.39 4.76
N THR A 129 -11.20 8.71 4.74
CA THR A 129 -11.66 7.94 5.90
C THR A 129 -11.31 6.48 5.73
N LEU A 130 -10.59 5.92 6.69
CA LEU A 130 -10.22 4.50 6.78
C LEU A 130 -10.96 3.84 7.93
N TYR A 131 -11.58 2.70 7.70
CA TYR A 131 -12.18 1.91 8.77
C TYR A 131 -11.17 0.90 9.31
N VAL A 132 -10.78 1.03 10.57
CA VAL A 132 -9.87 0.10 11.24
C VAL A 132 -10.57 -0.48 12.46
N ASN A 133 -10.69 -1.81 12.51
CA ASN A 133 -11.42 -2.54 13.56
C ASN A 133 -12.85 -2.01 13.77
N GLY A 134 -13.52 -1.63 12.68
CA GLY A 134 -14.88 -1.07 12.70
C GLY A 134 -14.97 0.42 13.05
N ASN A 135 -13.84 1.07 13.41
CA ASN A 135 -13.81 2.49 13.76
C ASN A 135 -13.44 3.34 12.54
N PRO A 136 -14.23 4.37 12.19
CA PRO A 136 -13.86 5.32 11.15
C PRO A 136 -12.77 6.27 11.65
N LEU A 137 -11.64 6.29 10.96
CA LEU A 137 -10.51 7.18 11.20
C LEU A 137 -10.36 8.13 10.01
N LEU A 138 -10.35 9.43 10.29
CA LEU A 138 -9.99 10.44 9.30
C LEU A 138 -8.47 10.53 9.20
N ILE A 139 -7.91 10.06 8.10
CA ILE A 139 -6.48 10.11 7.79
C ILE A 139 -6.21 11.41 7.04
N HIS A 140 -5.28 12.22 7.56
CA HIS A 140 -4.78 13.43 6.95
C HIS A 140 -3.31 13.22 6.56
N LEU A 141 -3.02 13.25 5.27
CA LEU A 141 -1.67 13.25 4.73
C LEU A 141 -1.30 14.68 4.33
N LYS A 142 -0.11 15.12 4.70
CA LYS A 142 0.40 16.45 4.34
C LYS A 142 1.92 16.47 4.23
N GLY A 143 2.44 17.58 3.73
CA GLY A 143 3.87 17.82 3.65
C GLY A 143 4.47 17.33 2.34
N SER A 144 5.79 17.10 2.34
CA SER A 144 6.52 16.77 1.12
C SER A 144 7.67 15.84 1.43
N GLY A 145 7.83 14.80 0.61
CA GLY A 145 8.91 13.83 0.76
C GLY A 145 8.43 12.42 0.44
N THR A 146 9.29 11.45 0.67
CA THR A 146 9.06 10.04 0.28
C THR A 146 8.91 9.12 1.48
N VAL A 147 9.03 9.64 2.71
CA VAL A 147 8.91 8.85 3.94
C VAL A 147 8.05 9.57 4.97
N ILE A 148 7.59 8.81 5.96
CA ILE A 148 6.93 9.36 7.14
C ILE A 148 7.97 10.11 7.97
N GLY A 149 7.78 11.43 8.11
CA GLY A 149 8.55 12.29 9.00
C GLY A 149 8.03 12.21 10.44
N ASP A 150 6.73 12.42 10.59
CA ASP A 150 5.99 12.43 11.85
C ASP A 150 4.61 11.77 11.66
N ILE A 151 4.10 11.12 12.70
CA ILE A 151 2.77 10.52 12.71
C ILE A 151 2.09 10.73 14.07
N LYS A 152 0.84 11.20 14.02
CA LYS A 152 0.03 11.53 15.19
C LYS A 152 -1.29 10.80 15.18
N PHE A 153 -1.59 10.18 16.31
CA PHE A 153 -2.89 9.59 16.60
C PHE A 153 -3.64 10.55 17.53
N GLY A 154 -4.66 11.24 17.00
CA GLY A 154 -5.24 12.41 17.66
C GLY A 154 -4.19 13.50 17.88
N ASN A 155 -3.92 13.84 19.14
CA ASN A 155 -2.91 14.85 19.53
C ASN A 155 -1.58 14.23 19.96
N SER A 156 -1.48 12.90 20.01
CA SER A 156 -0.30 12.20 20.51
C SER A 156 0.60 11.78 19.36
N VAL A 157 1.88 12.14 19.45
CA VAL A 157 2.92 11.59 18.56
C VAL A 157 3.02 10.09 18.84
N VAL A 158 3.05 9.30 17.78
CA VAL A 158 3.25 7.86 17.82
C VAL A 158 4.40 7.48 16.89
N ASN A 159 4.86 6.24 17.02
CA ASN A 159 6.03 5.75 16.30
C ASN A 159 5.71 4.52 15.46
N THR A 160 4.48 4.46 14.94
CA THR A 160 4.00 3.32 14.15
C THR A 160 3.04 3.78 13.06
N ALA A 161 3.28 3.30 11.85
CA ALA A 161 2.33 3.35 10.74
C ALA A 161 1.34 2.18 10.78
N VAL A 162 1.68 1.11 11.51
CA VAL A 162 0.83 -0.05 11.75
C VAL A 162 -0.20 0.28 12.83
N PHE A 163 -1.47 0.04 12.55
CA PHE A 163 -2.53 0.22 13.54
C PHE A 163 -2.48 -0.91 14.57
N PRO A 164 -2.30 -0.61 15.87
CA PRO A 164 -2.36 -1.62 16.90
C PRO A 164 -3.77 -2.19 17.02
N LYS A 165 -3.87 -3.45 17.45
CA LYS A 165 -5.14 -4.17 17.63
C LYS A 165 -6.14 -3.40 18.49
N SER A 166 -5.67 -2.81 19.58
CA SER A 166 -6.48 -1.91 20.41
C SER A 166 -6.17 -0.47 20.04
N LEU A 167 -7.04 0.12 19.25
CA LEU A 167 -7.02 1.57 19.03
C LEU A 167 -7.67 2.25 20.25
N GLN A 168 -7.01 3.27 20.80
CA GLN A 168 -7.69 4.19 21.70
C GLN A 168 -8.82 4.89 20.96
N GLU A 169 -9.76 5.53 21.66
CA GLU A 169 -10.82 6.34 21.03
C GLU A 169 -10.23 7.56 20.31
N MET A 170 -9.72 7.33 19.11
CA MET A 170 -9.14 8.34 18.24
C MET A 170 -9.97 8.45 16.98
N LYS A 171 -10.17 9.68 16.51
CA LYS A 171 -10.96 9.97 15.31
C LYS A 171 -10.10 10.39 14.13
N THR A 172 -8.87 10.81 14.40
CA THR A 172 -7.98 11.41 13.40
C THR A 172 -6.58 10.81 13.48
N VAL A 173 -5.98 10.61 12.32
CA VAL A 173 -4.57 10.30 12.15
C VAL A 173 -3.98 11.39 11.27
N THR A 174 -2.88 12.00 11.70
CA THR A 174 -2.14 12.94 10.84
C THR A 174 -0.78 12.34 10.53
N VAL A 175 -0.44 12.26 9.24
CA VAL A 175 0.85 11.82 8.77
C VAL A 175 1.52 12.96 8.01
N VAL A 176 2.74 13.29 8.42
CA VAL A 176 3.55 14.32 7.77
C VAL A 176 4.65 13.65 6.98
N LEU A 177 4.64 13.82 5.66
CA LEU A 177 5.69 13.35 4.78
C LEU A 177 6.93 14.26 4.89
N GLY A 178 8.10 13.64 4.88
CA GLY A 178 9.41 14.29 4.98
C GLY A 178 10.49 13.56 4.18
N LYS A 179 11.71 14.10 4.21
CA LYS A 179 12.89 13.46 3.60
C LYS A 179 13.50 12.38 4.51
N THR A 180 13.35 12.54 5.82
CA THR A 180 13.87 11.66 6.86
C THR A 180 12.85 11.59 8.00
N PRO A 181 12.74 10.46 8.72
CA PRO A 181 11.93 10.38 9.93
C PRO A 181 12.54 11.19 11.09
N GLU A 182 11.71 11.80 11.94
CA GLU A 182 12.18 12.55 13.13
C GLU A 182 12.62 11.63 14.27
N SER A 183 12.03 10.44 14.34
CA SER A 183 12.33 9.39 15.31
C SER A 183 12.07 8.02 14.65
N PRO A 184 12.47 6.88 15.24
CA PRO A 184 12.18 5.58 14.65
C PRO A 184 10.66 5.37 14.47
N ILE A 185 10.25 4.76 13.37
CA ILE A 185 8.84 4.49 13.04
C ILE A 185 8.70 3.07 12.51
N LEU A 186 7.81 2.27 13.11
CA LEU A 186 7.42 0.95 12.60
C LEU A 186 6.59 1.11 11.33
N LEU A 187 7.05 0.53 10.22
CA LEU A 187 6.32 0.54 8.95
C LEU A 187 5.44 -0.70 8.78
N SER A 188 5.97 -1.87 9.12
CA SER A 188 5.24 -3.13 8.98
C SER A 188 5.71 -4.17 9.99
N THR A 189 4.83 -5.12 10.29
CA THR A 189 5.18 -6.33 11.04
C THR A 189 4.26 -7.48 10.60
N GLN A 190 4.81 -8.69 10.56
CA GLN A 190 4.10 -9.92 10.20
C GLN A 190 3.49 -10.62 11.42
N SER A 191 3.09 -9.86 12.45
CA SER A 191 2.39 -10.37 13.62
C SER A 191 1.44 -9.31 14.13
N VAL A 192 0.39 -9.68 14.87
CA VAL A 192 -0.55 -8.67 15.40
C VAL A 192 0.21 -7.70 16.29
N LEU A 193 0.17 -6.41 15.95
CA LEU A 193 0.75 -5.37 16.80
C LEU A 193 -0.20 -5.11 17.98
N GLU A 194 0.19 -5.48 19.18
CA GLU A 194 -0.56 -5.15 20.40
C GLU A 194 -0.19 -3.73 20.88
N SER A 195 1.09 -3.37 20.86
CA SER A 195 1.52 -2.00 21.18
C SER A 195 2.87 -1.63 20.56
N CYS A 196 3.08 -0.33 20.31
CA CYS A 196 4.35 0.25 19.87
C CYS A 196 4.63 1.51 20.69
N ARG A 197 5.82 1.61 21.29
CA ARG A 197 6.24 2.77 22.10
C ARG A 197 7.68 3.13 21.81
N PHE A 198 7.97 4.43 21.73
CA PHE A 198 9.33 4.94 21.69
C PHE A 198 9.52 5.93 22.83
N ASP A 199 10.34 5.55 23.80
CA ASP A 199 10.68 6.38 24.95
C ASP A 199 12.11 6.11 25.38
N ASN A 200 12.83 7.15 25.81
CA ASN A 200 14.21 7.02 26.29
C ASN A 200 15.15 6.27 25.31
N ASN A 201 15.02 6.57 24.02
CA ASN A 201 15.70 5.87 22.92
C ASN A 201 15.41 4.36 22.81
N GLN A 202 14.38 3.86 23.48
CA GLN A 202 13.96 2.46 23.41
C GLN A 202 12.67 2.35 22.61
N PHE A 203 12.74 1.61 21.52
CA PHE A 203 11.62 1.30 20.66
C PHE A 203 11.08 -0.09 21.01
N ARG A 204 9.95 -0.15 21.71
CA ARG A 204 9.34 -1.39 22.20
C ARG A 204 8.12 -1.76 21.37
N LEU A 205 8.09 -3.01 20.94
CA LEU A 205 6.97 -3.65 20.26
C LEU A 205 6.46 -4.82 21.09
N SER A 206 5.15 -4.86 21.31
CA SER A 206 4.46 -6.06 21.80
C SER A 206 3.76 -6.72 20.62
N LEU A 207 4.18 -7.93 20.28
CA LEU A 207 3.73 -8.67 19.11
C LEU A 207 2.99 -9.92 19.53
N LYS A 208 1.92 -10.28 18.80
CA LYS A 208 1.13 -11.48 19.06
C LYS A 208 1.01 -12.36 17.81
N ALA A 209 1.43 -13.61 17.93
CA ALA A 209 1.20 -14.68 16.98
C ALA A 209 1.18 -16.04 17.72
N TYR A 210 1.22 -17.16 16.99
CA TYR A 210 1.37 -18.49 17.58
C TYR A 210 2.87 -18.87 17.69
N PRO A 211 3.27 -19.71 18.67
CA PRO A 211 4.66 -20.16 18.79
C PRO A 211 5.16 -20.85 17.52
N GLY A 212 6.41 -20.56 17.14
CA GLY A 212 7.03 -21.01 15.90
C GLY A 212 6.68 -20.15 14.67
N HIS A 213 5.88 -19.09 14.82
CA HIS A 213 5.59 -18.17 13.74
C HIS A 213 6.79 -17.26 13.43
N GLU A 214 7.26 -17.29 12.18
CA GLU A 214 8.27 -16.35 11.68
C GLU A 214 7.65 -14.98 11.46
N CYS A 215 8.32 -13.94 11.97
CA CYS A 215 7.84 -12.56 11.89
C CYS A 215 8.97 -11.63 11.46
N GLU A 216 8.81 -10.99 10.31
CA GLU A 216 9.59 -9.82 9.93
C GLU A 216 8.93 -8.53 10.47
N SER A 217 9.72 -7.68 11.13
CA SER A 217 9.32 -6.31 11.47
C SER A 217 10.26 -5.31 10.79
N VAL A 218 9.68 -4.34 10.09
CA VAL A 218 10.40 -3.33 9.32
C VAL A 218 10.13 -1.94 9.90
N MET A 219 11.20 -1.19 10.16
CA MET A 219 11.14 0.19 10.66
C MET A 219 12.06 1.11 9.87
N ILE A 220 11.76 2.40 9.91
CA ILE A 220 12.67 3.46 9.46
C ILE A 220 13.18 4.25 10.67
N SER A 221 14.42 4.71 10.63
CA SER A 221 15.04 5.46 11.72
C SER A 221 16.09 6.45 11.23
N PRO A 222 16.28 7.61 11.90
CA PRO A 222 17.41 8.50 11.61
C PRO A 222 18.76 7.89 11.98
N THR A 223 18.80 6.90 12.88
CA THR A 223 20.02 6.25 13.38
C THR A 223 19.93 4.72 13.26
N ILE A 224 21.08 4.04 13.28
CA ILE A 224 21.13 2.58 13.39
C ILE A 224 20.91 2.13 14.84
N PRO A 225 20.37 0.93 15.09
CA PRO A 225 20.27 0.39 16.44
C PRO A 225 21.63 0.18 17.11
N GLU A 226 21.73 0.51 18.40
CA GLU A 226 22.86 0.16 19.27
C GLU A 226 22.76 -1.28 19.77
N SER A 227 21.55 -1.72 20.11
CA SER A 227 21.28 -3.09 20.57
C SER A 227 19.83 -3.48 20.36
N ILE A 228 19.58 -4.78 20.28
CA ILE A 228 18.25 -5.36 20.14
C ILE A 228 18.09 -6.42 21.23
N THR A 229 16.93 -6.45 21.89
CA THR A 229 16.55 -7.54 22.78
C THR A 229 15.21 -8.13 22.36
N TYR A 230 15.06 -9.43 22.59
CA TYR A 230 13.82 -10.16 22.32
C TYR A 230 13.47 -10.95 23.57
N ASN A 231 12.28 -10.71 24.11
CA ASN A 231 11.81 -11.26 25.39
C ASN A 231 12.82 -11.03 26.54
N GLY A 232 13.39 -9.82 26.59
CA GLY A 232 14.37 -9.41 27.62
C GLY A 232 15.79 -9.99 27.45
N SER A 233 16.03 -10.87 26.47
CA SER A 233 17.35 -11.44 26.18
C SER A 233 18.02 -10.71 25.01
N PRO A 234 19.35 -10.56 24.99
CA PRO A 234 20.07 -10.05 23.82
C PRO A 234 19.68 -10.82 22.55
N PHE A 235 19.29 -10.10 21.50
CA PHE A 235 18.81 -10.70 20.27
C PHE A 235 19.98 -11.26 19.45
N SER A 236 19.87 -12.53 19.07
CA SER A 236 20.87 -13.26 18.28
C SER A 236 20.36 -13.68 16.89
N GLY A 237 19.16 -13.25 16.52
CA GLY A 237 18.54 -13.57 15.24
C GLY A 237 19.04 -12.71 14.08
N LEU A 238 18.40 -12.90 12.92
CA LEU A 238 18.74 -12.16 11.70
C LEU A 238 18.14 -10.76 11.76
N TRP A 239 18.97 -9.76 11.51
CA TRP A 239 18.54 -8.39 11.25
C TRP A 239 19.49 -7.72 10.28
N SER A 240 19.02 -6.67 9.62
CA SER A 240 19.79 -5.91 8.65
C SER A 240 19.36 -4.44 8.64
N PHE A 241 20.22 -3.58 8.09
CA PHE A 241 19.85 -2.20 7.81
C PHE A 241 20.39 -1.75 6.45
N GLU A 242 19.68 -0.83 5.81
CA GLU A 242 20.06 -0.20 4.55
C GLU A 242 20.01 1.33 4.69
N ASN A 243 21.08 2.01 4.28
CA ASN A 243 21.12 3.46 4.24
C ASN A 243 20.36 3.98 3.00
N ARG A 244 19.38 4.85 3.23
CA ARG A 244 18.52 5.45 2.20
C ARG A 244 18.83 6.93 1.95
N GLY A 245 20.06 7.37 2.20
CA GLY A 245 20.51 8.73 1.91
C GLY A 245 20.02 9.78 2.91
N GLY A 246 20.07 9.44 4.21
CA GLY A 246 19.68 10.34 5.30
C GLY A 246 18.92 9.64 6.44
N TYR A 247 18.50 8.40 6.23
CA TYR A 247 17.87 7.54 7.22
C TYR A 247 18.16 6.07 6.91
N TYR A 248 17.78 5.18 7.81
CA TYR A 248 17.98 3.75 7.71
C TYR A 248 16.65 3.03 7.62
N THR A 249 16.55 2.04 6.74
CA THR A 249 15.51 0.99 6.81
C THR A 249 16.11 -0.18 7.57
N ILE A 250 15.44 -0.65 8.61
CA ILE A 250 15.89 -1.73 9.49
C ILE A 250 14.87 -2.87 9.41
N SER A 251 15.33 -4.08 9.12
CA SER A 251 14.50 -5.29 9.14
C SER A 251 15.02 -6.26 10.20
N ILE A 252 14.11 -6.79 11.02
CA ILE A 252 14.40 -7.72 12.11
C ILE A 252 13.50 -8.95 11.96
N HIS A 253 14.11 -10.14 11.87
CA HIS A 253 13.42 -11.42 11.74
C HIS A 253 13.41 -12.16 13.07
N THR A 254 12.22 -12.32 13.64
CA THR A 254 11.98 -13.02 14.91
C THR A 254 11.20 -14.31 14.67
N VAL A 255 11.26 -15.24 15.63
CA VAL A 255 10.39 -16.41 15.66
C VAL A 255 9.67 -16.39 16.99
N HIS A 256 8.34 -16.40 16.97
CA HIS A 256 7.56 -16.33 18.19
C HIS A 256 7.85 -17.54 19.09
N THR A 257 8.17 -17.27 20.35
CA THR A 257 8.42 -18.29 21.37
C THR A 257 7.18 -18.55 22.23
N ALA A 258 6.28 -17.57 22.29
CA ALA A 258 5.03 -17.64 23.03
C ALA A 258 3.89 -17.03 22.21
N ASN A 259 2.69 -16.95 22.80
CA ASN A 259 1.54 -16.28 22.18
C ASN A 259 1.67 -14.75 22.14
N ALA A 260 2.64 -14.19 22.86
CA ALA A 260 2.96 -12.79 22.87
C ALA A 260 4.44 -12.66 23.20
N ASP A 261 5.15 -11.89 22.40
CA ASP A 261 6.58 -11.64 22.55
C ASP A 261 6.85 -10.13 22.49
N GLU A 262 7.98 -9.73 23.08
CA GLU A 262 8.43 -8.35 23.12
C GLU A 262 9.74 -8.20 22.32
N LEU A 263 9.75 -7.25 21.39
CA LEU A 263 10.95 -6.80 20.69
C LEU A 263 11.30 -5.39 21.17
N VAL A 264 12.52 -5.19 21.64
CA VAL A 264 13.04 -3.87 22.02
C VAL A 264 14.27 -3.54 21.20
N VAL A 265 14.28 -2.35 20.60
CA VAL A 265 15.39 -1.82 19.82
C VAL A 265 15.88 -0.54 20.49
N ASN A 266 17.14 -0.50 20.90
CA ASN A 266 17.77 0.68 21.50
C ASN A 266 18.51 1.45 20.41
N PHE A 267 18.32 2.77 20.36
CA PHE A 267 18.83 3.68 19.33
C PHE A 267 19.77 4.77 19.84
#